data_AF-A0A167MFN6-F1
#
_entry.id   AF-A0A167MFN6-F1
#
_cell.length_a   1.000
_cell.length_b   1.000
_cell.length_c   1.000
_cell.angle_alpha   90.00
_cell.angle_beta   90.00
_cell.angle_gamma   90.00
#
_symmetry.space_group_name_H-M   'P 1'
#
loop_
_entity.id
_entity.type
_entity.pdbx_description
1 polymer ?
#
loop_
_entity_poly.entity_id
_entity_poly.type
_entity_poly.pdbx_seq_one_letter_code
_entity_poly.pdbx_strand_id
1 'polypeptide(L)'
;MVPETKFEENVNDPFKVEPKEDKRKATRRRKLDACSSLALYKSCQQEGHSTSRSHECPNNIPSKSEDFVNNLGFPYKAFTRKLPLDTAVNNEYKELLINKIIITSNDPRNIISRAMMLINSYCLAPSRDSIPNSIYKQKFWYPVCQLVKDRKVTKSANVPPDLVKSWDTYRASIKNTVYDQTS
;
A
#
# COMPACT_ATOMS: atom_id res chain seq x y z
N MET A 1 30.09 46.50 15.29
CA MET A 1 29.84 45.53 16.37
C MET A 1 28.34 45.43 16.56
N VAL A 2 27.73 44.41 15.96
CA VAL A 2 26.33 44.01 16.10
C VAL A 2 26.38 42.52 16.46
N PRO A 3 25.64 42.02 17.46
CA PRO A 3 25.83 40.65 17.91
C PRO A 3 25.17 39.65 16.96
N GLU A 4 25.93 38.64 16.54
CA GLU A 4 25.42 37.45 15.86
C GLU A 4 24.45 36.70 16.78
N THR A 5 23.18 36.70 16.41
CA THR A 5 22.15 35.88 17.06
C THR A 5 22.19 34.51 16.41
N LYS A 6 22.72 33.52 17.15
CA LYS A 6 22.68 32.10 16.76
C LYS A 6 21.23 31.65 16.73
N PHE A 7 20.69 31.37 15.54
CA PHE A 7 19.48 30.58 15.38
C PHE A 7 19.82 29.13 15.73
N GLU A 8 19.42 28.68 16.92
CA GLU A 8 19.36 27.25 17.22
C GLU A 8 18.20 26.62 16.46
N GLU A 9 18.55 25.86 15.43
CA GLU A 9 17.64 25.11 14.59
C GLU A 9 17.11 23.88 15.35
N ASN A 10 16.00 24.06 16.07
CA ASN A 10 15.33 22.94 16.76
C ASN A 10 14.39 22.22 15.78
N VAL A 11 14.96 21.43 14.86
CA VAL A 11 14.21 20.56 13.96
C VAL A 11 14.03 19.20 14.64
N ASN A 12 12.88 19.05 15.31
CA ASN A 12 12.33 17.73 15.57
C ASN A 12 11.86 17.15 14.23
N ASP A 13 12.74 16.40 13.57
CA ASP A 13 12.44 15.65 12.35
C ASP A 13 11.44 14.50 12.66
N PRO A 14 10.21 14.52 12.12
CA PRO A 14 9.21 13.49 12.34
C PRO A 14 9.51 12.17 11.60
N PHE A 15 10.62 12.06 10.86
CA PHE A 15 11.02 10.87 10.10
C PHE A 15 12.15 10.05 10.74
N LYS A 16 12.32 10.10 12.06
CA LYS A 16 13.19 9.13 12.75
C LYS A 16 12.56 7.73 12.75
N VAL A 17 12.89 6.94 11.74
CA VAL A 17 12.52 5.52 11.64
C VAL A 17 13.31 4.74 12.70
N GLU A 18 12.65 4.29 13.76
CA GLU A 18 13.26 3.35 14.70
C GLU A 18 13.69 2.05 13.99
N PRO A 19 14.85 1.45 14.33
CA PRO A 19 15.32 0.25 13.68
C PRO A 19 14.40 -0.94 13.99
N LYS A 20 13.68 -1.43 12.98
CA LYS A 20 12.88 -2.67 13.03
C LYS A 20 13.70 -3.96 13.22
N GLU A 21 15.01 -3.88 13.43
CA GLU A 21 15.89 -5.05 13.55
C GLU A 21 15.68 -5.83 14.85
N ASP A 22 15.44 -5.15 15.97
CA ASP A 22 15.43 -5.81 17.29
C ASP A 22 14.21 -6.73 17.48
N LYS A 23 13.05 -6.34 16.92
CA LYS A 23 11.85 -7.20 16.90
C LYS A 23 12.04 -8.45 16.02
N ARG A 24 12.85 -8.37 14.95
CA ARG A 24 13.16 -9.52 14.08
C ARG A 24 14.13 -10.49 14.75
N LYS A 25 15.14 -10.00 15.49
CA LYS A 25 16.10 -10.83 16.23
C LYS A 25 15.44 -11.59 17.38
N ALA A 26 14.55 -10.96 18.15
CA ALA A 26 13.82 -11.62 19.25
C ALA A 26 12.91 -12.76 18.75
N THR A 27 12.26 -12.58 17.60
CA THR A 27 11.39 -13.62 16.99
C THR A 27 12.20 -14.80 16.44
N ARG A 28 13.44 -14.56 15.96
CA ARG A 28 14.36 -15.63 15.52
C ARG A 28 14.83 -16.49 16.69
N ARG A 29 15.18 -15.89 17.84
CA ARG A 29 15.65 -16.64 19.03
C ARG A 29 14.58 -17.57 19.59
N ARG A 30 13.32 -17.11 19.69
CA ARG A 30 12.19 -17.96 20.15
C ARG A 30 11.88 -19.14 19.23
N LYS A 31 12.32 -19.13 17.97
CA LYS A 31 12.16 -20.26 17.04
C LYS A 31 13.26 -21.31 17.13
N LEU A 32 14.46 -20.96 17.63
CA LEU A 32 15.53 -21.95 17.81
C LEU A 32 15.24 -22.89 18.99
N ASP A 33 14.69 -22.37 20.09
CA ASP A 33 14.47 -23.16 21.31
C ASP A 33 13.30 -24.16 21.20
N ALA A 34 12.47 -24.07 20.16
CA ALA A 34 11.28 -24.91 19.98
C ALA A 34 11.48 -26.11 19.02
N CYS A 35 12.67 -26.30 18.45
CA CYS A 35 12.88 -27.24 17.35
C CYS A 35 13.76 -28.45 17.73
N SER A 36 13.50 -29.07 18.88
CA SER A 36 14.06 -30.38 19.27
C SER A 36 13.18 -31.55 18.81
N SER A 37 12.60 -31.45 17.61
CA SER A 37 11.98 -32.60 16.94
C SER A 37 12.50 -32.62 15.51
N LEU A 38 12.96 -33.78 15.05
CA LEU A 38 13.46 -34.02 13.69
C LEU A 38 12.38 -33.62 12.69
N ALA A 39 12.45 -32.39 12.20
CA ALA A 39 11.49 -31.86 11.26
C ALA A 39 11.73 -32.50 9.89
N LEU A 40 10.89 -33.46 9.52
CA LEU A 40 10.86 -34.04 8.18
C LEU A 40 10.25 -33.03 7.20
N TYR A 41 10.97 -32.67 6.14
CA TYR A 41 10.38 -31.86 5.08
C TYR A 41 9.54 -32.72 4.13
N LYS A 42 8.24 -32.38 4.00
CA LYS A 42 7.23 -33.18 3.29
C LYS A 42 7.54 -33.46 1.81
N SER A 43 8.35 -32.63 1.14
CA SER A 43 8.61 -32.76 -0.30
C SER A 43 9.71 -33.78 -0.63
N CYS A 44 10.75 -33.87 0.21
CA CYS A 44 11.86 -34.80 -0.01
C CYS A 44 11.97 -35.87 1.08
N GLN A 45 11.11 -35.83 2.11
CA GLN A 45 11.03 -36.78 3.23
C GLN A 45 12.35 -37.01 3.97
N GLN A 46 13.25 -36.01 3.94
CA GLN A 46 14.53 -36.07 4.62
C GLN A 46 14.52 -35.26 5.91
N GLU A 47 15.27 -35.75 6.88
CA GLU A 47 15.52 -35.12 8.17
C GLU A 47 16.60 -34.03 8.03
N GLY A 48 16.67 -33.11 9.00
CA GLY A 48 17.69 -32.05 9.04
C GLY A 48 17.25 -30.70 8.49
N HIS A 49 16.20 -30.65 7.66
CA HIS A 49 15.66 -29.38 7.16
C HIS A 49 14.13 -29.38 7.08
N SER A 50 13.54 -28.19 7.23
CA SER A 50 12.08 -28.00 7.25
C SER A 50 11.51 -27.35 5.98
N THR A 51 12.37 -26.95 5.04
CA THR A 51 11.95 -26.22 3.83
C THR A 51 12.81 -26.59 2.63
N SER A 52 12.24 -26.47 1.43
CA SER A 52 12.96 -26.61 0.16
C SER A 52 14.00 -25.53 -0.09
N ARG A 53 14.10 -24.49 0.75
CA ARG A 53 15.15 -23.47 0.62
C ARG A 53 16.45 -23.85 1.33
N SER A 54 16.47 -24.99 2.02
CA SER A 54 17.71 -25.49 2.60
C SER A 54 18.61 -26.03 1.49
N HIS A 55 19.91 -25.72 1.56
CA HIS A 55 20.93 -26.34 0.70
C HIS A 55 21.03 -27.86 0.91
N GLU A 56 20.55 -28.35 2.05
CA GLU A 56 20.49 -29.77 2.38
C GLU A 56 19.28 -30.47 1.75
N CYS A 57 18.35 -29.72 1.14
CA CYS A 57 17.23 -30.32 0.43
C CYS A 57 17.70 -30.80 -0.95
N PRO A 58 17.47 -32.08 -1.32
CA PRO A 58 17.76 -32.57 -2.67
C PRO A 58 16.98 -31.82 -3.74
N ASN A 59 15.79 -31.33 -3.37
CA ASN A 59 14.92 -30.49 -4.21
C ASN A 59 15.06 -29.02 -3.81
N ASN A 60 16.31 -28.54 -3.58
CA ASN A 60 16.55 -27.16 -3.22
C ASN A 60 15.97 -26.22 -4.28
N ILE A 61 15.07 -25.34 -3.85
CA ILE A 61 14.60 -24.22 -4.65
C ILE A 61 15.45 -23.01 -4.24
N PRO A 62 16.47 -22.66 -5.06
CA PRO A 62 17.30 -21.48 -4.80
C PRO A 62 16.45 -20.23 -4.62
N SER A 63 16.97 -19.30 -3.83
CA SER A 63 16.42 -17.96 -3.76
C SER A 63 16.60 -17.25 -5.12
N LYS A 64 15.75 -16.26 -5.39
CA LYS A 64 15.89 -15.42 -6.60
C LYS A 64 17.31 -14.84 -6.76
N SER A 65 17.96 -14.47 -5.65
CA SER A 65 19.34 -13.98 -5.67
C SER A 65 20.34 -15.05 -6.11
N GLU A 66 20.19 -16.28 -5.62
CA GLU A 66 21.06 -17.41 -6.01
C GLU A 66 20.80 -17.81 -7.46
N ASP A 67 19.54 -17.83 -7.89
CA ASP A 67 19.17 -18.03 -9.30
C ASP A 67 19.85 -17.00 -10.20
N PHE A 68 19.83 -15.71 -9.83
CA PHE A 68 20.51 -14.69 -10.63
C PHE A 68 22.02 -14.90 -10.67
N VAL A 69 22.66 -15.25 -9.56
CA VAL A 69 24.10 -15.52 -9.53
C VAL A 69 24.44 -16.76 -10.39
N ASN A 70 23.65 -17.82 -10.30
CA ASN A 70 23.87 -19.05 -11.05
C ASN A 70 23.68 -18.85 -12.56
N ASN A 71 22.70 -18.03 -12.98
CA ASN A 71 22.40 -17.82 -14.39
C ASN A 71 23.23 -16.70 -15.04
N LEU A 72 23.62 -15.66 -14.29
CA LEU A 72 24.27 -14.47 -14.84
C LEU A 72 25.76 -14.36 -14.46
N GLY A 73 26.23 -15.15 -13.48
CA GLY A 73 27.59 -15.10 -12.97
C GLY A 73 27.90 -13.86 -12.13
N PHE A 74 29.11 -13.84 -11.54
CA PHE A 74 29.62 -12.68 -10.81
C PHE A 74 30.69 -11.95 -11.63
N PRO A 75 30.67 -10.61 -11.70
CA PRO A 75 29.74 -9.69 -11.02
C PRO A 75 28.49 -9.38 -11.85
N TYR A 76 27.31 -9.81 -11.37
CA TYR A 76 26.03 -9.32 -11.86
C TYR A 76 25.65 -8.00 -11.18
N LYS A 77 25.16 -7.04 -11.97
CA LYS A 77 24.63 -5.76 -11.47
C LYS A 77 23.17 -5.60 -11.90
N ALA A 78 22.29 -5.50 -10.91
CA ALA A 78 20.87 -5.24 -11.13
C ALA A 78 20.63 -3.76 -11.45
N PHE A 79 19.77 -3.49 -12.43
CA PHE A 79 19.24 -2.15 -12.69
C PHE A 79 17.73 -2.21 -12.80
N THR A 80 17.06 -1.16 -12.31
CA THR A 80 15.62 -0.98 -12.51
C THR A 80 15.41 0.07 -13.59
N ARG A 81 14.72 -0.31 -14.67
CA ARG A 81 14.35 0.62 -15.74
C ARG A 81 12.84 0.75 -15.79
N LYS A 82 12.34 1.98 -15.91
CA LYS A 82 10.93 2.22 -16.26
C LYS A 82 10.75 1.93 -17.74
N LEU A 83 9.83 1.03 -18.07
CA LEU A 83 9.49 0.68 -19.44
C LEU A 83 8.00 0.95 -19.68
N PRO A 84 7.61 1.41 -20.88
CA PRO A 84 6.22 1.47 -21.27
C PRO A 84 5.61 0.07 -21.21
N LEU A 85 4.36 -0.03 -20.73
CA LEU A 85 3.62 -1.30 -20.68
C LEU A 85 3.58 -1.96 -22.07
N ASP A 86 3.42 -1.15 -23.12
CA ASP A 86 3.35 -1.55 -24.51
C ASP A 86 4.61 -2.25 -25.04
N THR A 87 5.75 -2.05 -24.38
CA THR A 87 7.04 -2.66 -24.72
C THR A 87 7.35 -3.85 -23.82
N ALA A 88 6.75 -3.90 -22.63
CA ALA A 88 7.00 -4.94 -21.64
C ALA A 88 6.09 -6.18 -21.82
N VAL A 89 4.96 -6.01 -22.50
CA VAL A 89 3.95 -7.06 -22.71
C VAL A 89 4.13 -7.70 -24.08
N ASN A 90 4.07 -9.03 -24.15
CA ASN A 90 4.10 -9.75 -25.43
C ASN A 90 2.88 -9.35 -26.29
N ASN A 91 3.11 -9.12 -27.59
CA ASN A 91 2.11 -8.68 -28.55
C ASN A 91 0.82 -9.52 -28.51
N GLU A 92 0.92 -10.83 -28.29
CA GLU A 92 -0.24 -11.74 -28.21
C GLU A 92 -1.24 -11.35 -27.10
N TYR A 93 -0.75 -10.86 -25.95
CA TYR A 93 -1.59 -10.52 -24.79
C TYR A 93 -1.86 -9.03 -24.63
N LYS A 94 -1.27 -8.20 -25.48
CA LYS A 94 -1.23 -6.75 -25.30
C LYS A 94 -2.62 -6.14 -25.25
N GLU A 95 -3.46 -6.42 -26.24
CA GLU A 95 -4.82 -5.88 -26.30
C GLU A 95 -5.68 -6.35 -25.13
N LEU A 96 -5.65 -7.66 -24.84
CA LEU A 96 -6.40 -8.24 -23.74
C LEU A 96 -6.02 -7.62 -22.39
N LEU A 97 -4.72 -7.46 -22.14
CA LEU A 97 -4.23 -6.88 -20.90
C LEU A 97 -4.60 -5.40 -20.78
N ILE A 98 -4.41 -4.61 -21.84
CA ILE A 98 -4.76 -3.18 -21.86
C ILE A 98 -6.25 -3.00 -21.61
N ASN A 99 -7.11 -3.76 -22.30
CA ASN A 99 -8.55 -3.70 -22.11
C ASN A 99 -8.94 -4.06 -20.67
N LYS A 100 -8.33 -5.11 -20.10
CA LYS A 100 -8.57 -5.49 -18.71
C LYS A 100 -8.15 -4.41 -17.73
N ILE A 101 -7.02 -3.74 -17.97
CA ILE A 101 -6.55 -2.62 -17.16
C ILE A 101 -7.54 -1.46 -17.25
N ILE A 102 -7.97 -1.08 -18.46
CA ILE A 102 -8.94 0.00 -18.67
C ILE A 102 -10.23 -0.29 -17.92
N ILE A 103 -10.83 -1.46 -18.14
CA ILE A 103 -12.07 -1.89 -17.49
C ILE A 103 -11.92 -1.88 -15.97
N THR A 104 -10.87 -2.53 -15.44
CA THR A 104 -10.64 -2.64 -13.99
C THR A 104 -10.32 -1.28 -13.36
N SER A 105 -9.72 -0.35 -14.12
CA SER A 105 -9.39 1.00 -13.64
C SER A 105 -10.59 1.94 -13.62
N ASN A 106 -11.68 1.61 -14.31
CA ASN A 106 -12.84 2.49 -14.44
C ASN A 106 -13.51 2.71 -13.08
N ASP A 107 -13.73 1.65 -12.31
CA ASP A 107 -14.38 1.71 -11.00
C ASP A 107 -13.59 2.58 -10.00
N PRO A 108 -12.29 2.32 -9.72
CA PRO A 108 -11.54 3.15 -8.80
C PRO A 108 -11.42 4.59 -9.29
N ARG A 109 -11.30 4.83 -10.60
CA ARG A 109 -11.28 6.19 -11.15
C ARG A 109 -12.58 6.94 -10.86
N ASN A 110 -13.73 6.30 -11.11
CA ASN A 110 -15.04 6.88 -10.84
C ASN A 110 -15.28 7.17 -9.35
N ILE A 111 -14.85 6.27 -8.47
CA ILE A 111 -14.94 6.43 -7.02
C ILE A 111 -14.04 7.58 -6.56
N ILE A 112 -12.78 7.60 -6.99
CA ILE A 112 -11.79 8.61 -6.58
C ILE A 112 -12.21 9.99 -7.06
N SER A 113 -12.66 10.15 -8.31
CA SER A 113 -13.09 11.44 -8.84
C SER A 113 -14.25 12.02 -8.04
N ARG A 114 -15.28 11.21 -7.73
CA ARG A 114 -16.42 11.65 -6.89
C ARG A 114 -16.01 11.93 -5.45
N ALA A 115 -15.13 11.12 -4.88
CA ALA A 115 -14.57 11.36 -3.55
C ALA A 115 -13.81 12.69 -3.49
N MET A 116 -12.99 12.98 -4.50
CA MET A 116 -12.27 14.25 -4.60
C MET A 116 -13.24 15.43 -4.72
N MET A 117 -14.29 15.33 -5.55
CA MET A 117 -15.28 16.39 -5.68
C MET A 117 -16.04 16.66 -4.37
N LEU A 118 -16.44 15.60 -3.66
CA LEU A 118 -17.05 15.71 -2.34
C LEU A 118 -16.11 16.41 -1.36
N ILE A 119 -14.84 15.98 -1.27
CA ILE A 119 -13.88 16.57 -0.34
C ILE A 119 -13.56 18.02 -0.70
N ASN A 120 -13.44 18.35 -1.98
CA ASN A 120 -13.25 19.73 -2.41
C ASN A 120 -14.44 20.61 -2.00
N SER A 121 -15.68 20.15 -2.24
CA SER A 121 -16.88 20.87 -1.79
C SER A 121 -16.94 21.02 -0.27
N TYR A 122 -16.52 19.99 0.46
CA TYR A 122 -16.49 19.98 1.92
C TYR A 122 -15.43 20.92 2.49
N CYS A 123 -14.26 21.02 1.87
CA CYS A 123 -13.21 21.95 2.28
C CYS A 123 -13.55 23.41 1.95
N LEU A 124 -14.29 23.64 0.86
CA LEU A 124 -14.66 24.98 0.38
C LEU A 124 -16.01 25.48 0.93
N ALA A 125 -16.64 24.74 1.84
CA ALA A 125 -17.93 25.12 2.40
C ALA A 125 -17.84 26.46 3.15
N PRO A 126 -18.74 27.44 2.92
CA PRO A 126 -18.67 28.76 3.57
C PRO A 126 -18.76 28.71 5.10
N SER A 127 -19.39 27.67 5.65
CA SER A 127 -19.55 27.46 7.09
C SER A 127 -18.31 26.86 7.78
N ARG A 128 -17.17 26.83 7.10
CA ARG A 128 -15.97 26.11 7.56
C ARG A 128 -14.82 27.05 7.85
N ASP A 129 -14.42 27.05 9.11
CA ASP A 129 -13.32 27.90 9.58
C ASP A 129 -11.93 27.28 9.33
N SER A 130 -11.84 25.96 9.23
CA SER A 130 -10.56 25.26 8.99
C SER A 130 -10.74 23.88 8.32
N ILE A 131 -9.68 23.41 7.67
CA ILE A 131 -9.63 22.08 7.03
C ILE A 131 -9.24 21.03 8.09
N PRO A 132 -10.05 19.97 8.30
CA PRO A 132 -9.73 18.91 9.25
C PRO A 132 -8.44 18.14 8.88
N ASN A 133 -7.51 18.05 9.84
CA ASN A 133 -6.26 17.29 9.69
C ASN A 133 -6.46 15.80 9.35
N SER A 134 -7.66 15.24 9.59
CA SER A 134 -7.98 13.87 9.22
C SER A 134 -7.92 13.63 7.71
N ILE A 135 -8.17 14.65 6.87
CA ILE A 135 -8.20 14.52 5.39
C ILE A 135 -6.86 14.02 4.84
N TYR A 136 -5.75 14.37 5.49
CA TYR A 136 -4.41 13.94 5.10
C TYR A 136 -4.07 12.50 5.54
N LYS A 137 -4.96 11.82 6.27
CA LYS A 137 -4.74 10.47 6.79
C LYS A 137 -5.38 9.43 5.89
N GLN A 138 -4.67 8.33 5.60
CA GLN A 138 -5.22 7.22 4.81
C GLN A 138 -6.53 6.66 5.39
N LYS A 139 -6.66 6.65 6.73
CA LYS A 139 -7.86 6.14 7.43
C LYS A 139 -9.13 6.95 7.14
N PHE A 140 -9.00 8.20 6.69
CA PHE A 140 -10.12 9.07 6.34
C PHE A 140 -10.74 8.71 4.99
N TRP A 141 -9.91 8.39 3.99
CA TRP A 141 -10.37 8.18 2.61
C TRP A 141 -11.22 6.91 2.44
N TYR A 142 -11.01 5.89 3.27
CA TYR A 142 -11.80 4.67 3.19
C TYR A 142 -13.30 4.92 3.46
N PRO A 143 -13.70 5.58 4.57
CA PRO A 143 -15.06 6.07 4.76
C PRO A 143 -15.62 6.95 3.64
N VAL A 144 -14.82 7.85 3.07
CA VAL A 144 -15.24 8.72 1.96
C VAL A 144 -15.65 7.89 0.74
N CYS A 145 -14.84 6.89 0.39
CA CYS A 145 -15.17 5.95 -0.68
C CYS A 145 -16.43 5.12 -0.37
N GLN A 146 -16.75 4.86 0.91
CA GLN A 146 -18.01 4.21 1.29
C GLN A 146 -19.21 5.13 1.02
N LEU A 147 -19.13 6.42 1.38
CA LEU A 147 -20.18 7.40 1.14
C LEU A 147 -20.51 7.54 -0.35
N VAL A 148 -19.48 7.71 -1.19
CA VAL A 148 -19.64 7.82 -2.65
C VAL A 148 -20.30 6.58 -3.26
N LYS A 149 -20.14 5.40 -2.65
CA LYS A 149 -20.75 4.15 -3.08
C LYS A 149 -22.12 3.88 -2.45
N ASP A 150 -22.72 4.88 -1.81
CA ASP A 150 -23.96 4.80 -1.03
C ASP A 150 -23.94 3.69 0.05
N ARG A 151 -22.77 3.48 0.67
CA ARG A 151 -22.58 2.51 1.75
C ARG A 151 -22.52 3.21 3.09
N LYS A 152 -23.05 2.54 4.12
CA LYS A 152 -22.91 2.99 5.50
C LYS A 152 -21.44 3.04 5.92
N VAL A 153 -21.04 4.15 6.54
CA VAL A 153 -19.68 4.33 7.08
C VAL A 153 -19.47 3.40 8.28
N THR A 154 -18.50 2.50 8.19
CA THR A 154 -18.21 1.52 9.25
C THR A 154 -17.16 1.99 10.26
N LYS A 155 -16.43 3.07 9.97
CA LYS A 155 -15.33 3.58 10.80
C LYS A 155 -15.45 5.08 11.05
N SER A 156 -16.61 5.50 11.60
CA SER A 156 -16.97 6.90 11.85
C SER A 156 -15.93 7.67 12.66
N ALA A 157 -15.21 7.02 13.58
CA ALA A 157 -14.15 7.65 14.37
C ALA A 157 -12.98 8.24 13.54
N ASN A 158 -12.81 7.82 12.28
CA ASN A 158 -11.76 8.36 11.39
C ASN A 158 -12.26 9.54 10.54
N VAL A 159 -13.50 9.96 10.74
CA VAL A 159 -14.18 10.95 9.92
C VAL A 159 -14.63 12.10 10.82
N PRO A 160 -14.49 13.35 10.37
CA PRO A 160 -15.10 14.47 11.07
C PRO A 160 -16.62 14.28 11.23
N PRO A 161 -17.20 14.67 12.38
CA PRO A 161 -18.62 14.44 12.67
C PRO A 161 -19.57 15.04 11.64
N ASP A 162 -19.16 16.14 11.00
CA ASP A 162 -19.96 16.93 10.06
C ASP A 162 -19.85 16.44 8.60
N LEU A 163 -18.93 15.51 8.29
CA LEU A 163 -18.74 15.05 6.90
C LEU A 163 -19.97 14.32 6.36
N VAL A 164 -20.62 13.49 7.19
CA VAL A 164 -21.82 12.74 6.76
C VAL A 164 -22.96 13.70 6.42
N LYS A 165 -23.19 14.71 7.27
CA LYS A 165 -24.17 15.77 7.00
C LYS A 165 -23.82 16.58 5.74
N SER A 166 -22.53 16.83 5.54
CA SER A 166 -22.04 17.51 4.32
C SER A 166 -22.26 16.67 3.07
N TRP A 167 -22.07 15.35 3.17
CA TRP A 167 -22.38 14.41 2.11
C TRP A 167 -23.87 14.40 1.75
N ASP A 168 -24.77 14.37 2.74
CA ASP A 168 -26.22 14.35 2.48
C ASP A 168 -26.65 15.63 1.73
N THR A 169 -26.14 16.79 2.15
CA THR A 169 -26.35 18.08 1.46
C THR A 169 -25.76 18.07 0.04
N TYR A 170 -24.55 17.54 -0.12
CA TYR A 170 -23.85 17.46 -1.41
C TYR A 170 -24.56 16.53 -2.40
N ARG A 171 -24.98 15.35 -1.94
CA ARG A 171 -25.73 14.37 -2.72
C ARG A 171 -27.07 14.92 -3.20
N ALA A 172 -27.75 15.69 -2.35
CA ALA A 172 -29.03 16.31 -2.70
C ALA A 172 -28.87 17.42 -3.75
N SER A 173 -27.74 18.13 -3.76
CA SER A 173 -27.52 19.27 -4.65
C SER A 173 -26.92 18.92 -6.02
N ILE A 174 -26.16 17.81 -6.12
CA ILE A 174 -25.48 17.41 -7.36
C ILE A 174 -25.97 16.03 -7.83
N LYS A 175 -26.40 15.96 -9.10
CA LYS A 175 -26.81 14.70 -9.75
C LYS A 175 -25.59 13.79 -9.98
N ASN A 176 -25.78 12.47 -9.97
CA ASN A 176 -24.75 11.45 -10.25
C ASN A 176 -23.55 11.43 -9.28
N THR A 177 -23.73 11.94 -8.07
CA THR A 177 -22.73 11.95 -6.99
C THR A 177 -22.49 10.57 -6.39
N VAL A 178 -23.52 9.73 -6.39
CA VAL A 178 -23.40 8.32 -6.04
C VAL A 178 -22.84 7.55 -7.22
N TYR A 179 -21.82 6.75 -6.96
CA TYR A 179 -21.32 5.77 -7.90
C TYR A 179 -22.08 4.45 -7.73
N ASP A 180 -22.83 4.09 -8.77
CA ASP A 180 -23.39 2.76 -8.93
C ASP A 180 -22.60 2.01 -10.01
N GLN A 181 -22.30 0.74 -9.73
CA GLN A 181 -21.56 -0.13 -10.62
C GLN A 181 -22.48 -0.84 -11.64
N THR A 182 -23.81 -0.67 -11.52
CA THR A 182 -24.81 -1.33 -12.38
C THR A 182 -25.14 -0.56 -13.66
N SER A 183 -24.15 0.01 -14.35
CA SER A 183 -24.34 0.63 -15.67
C SER A 183 -23.26 0.20 -16.64
#